data_AF-A0A9W5J841-F1
#
_entry.id   AF-A0A9W5J841-F1
#
_cell.length_a   1.000
_cell.length_b   1.000
_cell.length_c   1.000
_cell.angle_alpha   90.00
_cell.angle_beta   90.00
_cell.angle_gamma   90.00
#
_symmetry.space_group_name_H-M   'P 1'
#
loop_
_entity.id
_entity.type
_entity.pdbx_description
1 polymer ?
#
loop_
_entity_poly.entity_id
_entity_poly.type
_entity_poly.pdbx_seq_one_letter_code
_entity_poly.pdbx_strand_id
1 'polypeptide(L)'
;MLDKWVYERGIRIDFSRPGTPTDNTTVESFNGRLRQECLNENWFMSLEDARCKIEAWRIYYNQRRPHSALGWMTPSEFAEKSAGCQNMQPT
;
A
#
# COMPACT_ATOMS: atom_id res chain seq x y z
N MET A 1 22.72 -1.95 7.02
CA MET A 1 21.72 -2.86 7.64
C MET A 1 20.46 -2.06 7.92
N LEU A 2 19.28 -2.66 7.69
CA LEU A 2 17.98 -2.02 7.86
C LEU A 2 17.81 -1.44 9.27
N ASP A 3 18.20 -2.19 10.30
CA ASP A 3 18.06 -1.80 11.71
C ASP A 3 18.80 -0.50 12.04
N LYS A 4 20.00 -0.31 11.47
CA LYS A 4 20.78 0.92 11.63
C LYS A 4 20.05 2.13 11.02
N TRP A 5 19.53 2.00 9.81
CA TRP A 5 18.81 3.09 9.13
C TRP A 5 17.52 3.46 9.85
N VAL A 6 16.80 2.45 10.36
CA VAL A 6 15.59 2.62 11.15
C VAL A 6 15.90 3.36 12.46
N TYR A 7 16.93 2.94 13.18
CA TYR A 7 17.40 3.58 14.41
C TYR A 7 17.78 5.04 14.18
N GLU A 8 18.58 5.31 13.14
CA GLU A 8 19.01 6.67 12.77
C GLU A 8 17.84 7.60 12.42
N ARG A 9 16.71 7.05 11.98
CA ARG A 9 15.50 7.81 11.64
C ARG A 9 14.44 7.82 12.75
N GLY A 10 14.69 7.20 13.89
CA GLY A 10 13.70 7.07 14.97
C GLY A 10 12.44 6.31 14.55
N ILE A 11 12.55 5.41 13.56
CA ILE A 11 11.43 4.58 13.10
C ILE A 11 11.34 3.36 14.01
N ARG A 12 10.12 2.93 14.36
CA ARG A 12 9.90 1.67 15.10
C ARG A 12 9.58 0.55 14.12
N ILE A 13 10.27 -0.59 14.23
CA ILE A 13 9.87 -1.82 13.52
C ILE A 13 8.80 -2.51 14.36
N ASP A 14 7.69 -2.85 13.72
CA ASP A 14 6.61 -3.63 14.33
C ASP A 14 6.51 -4.98 13.61
N PHE A 15 6.63 -6.07 14.37
CA PHE A 15 6.58 -7.42 13.83
C PHE A 15 5.22 -8.04 14.16
N SER A 16 4.66 -8.76 13.18
CA SER A 16 3.46 -9.56 13.40
C SER A 16 3.66 -10.53 14.56
N ARG A 17 2.64 -10.71 15.40
CA ARG A 17 2.73 -11.61 16.55
C ARG A 17 2.74 -13.07 16.09
N PRO A 18 3.56 -13.95 16.69
CA PRO A 18 3.52 -15.38 16.39
C PRO A 18 2.10 -15.94 16.54
N GLY A 19 1.66 -16.74 15.57
CA GLY A 19 0.33 -17.35 15.58
C GLY A 19 -0.84 -16.40 15.30
N THR A 20 -0.59 -15.16 14.85
CA THR A 20 -1.64 -14.17 14.57
C THR A 20 -1.68 -13.80 13.08
N PRO A 21 -2.27 -14.65 12.22
CA PRO A 21 -2.34 -14.41 10.77
C PRO A 21 -3.13 -13.13 10.42
N THR A 22 -4.03 -12.69 11.30
CA THR A 22 -4.83 -11.49 11.09
C THR A 22 -3.99 -10.21 10.99
N ASP A 23 -2.81 -10.17 11.61
CA ASP A 23 -1.91 -9.01 11.59
C ASP A 23 -1.41 -8.69 10.17
N ASN A 24 -1.43 -9.66 9.24
CA ASN A 24 -0.92 -9.53 7.87
C ASN A 24 -2.02 -9.45 6.80
N THR A 25 -3.29 -9.56 7.17
CA THR A 25 -4.42 -9.75 6.24
C THR A 25 -4.58 -8.64 5.20
N THR A 26 -4.31 -7.39 5.58
CA THR A 26 -4.42 -6.23 4.70
C THR A 26 -3.37 -6.26 3.59
N VAL A 27 -2.11 -6.53 3.95
CA VAL A 27 -1.00 -6.61 2.99
C VAL A 27 -1.08 -7.88 2.14
N GLU A 28 -1.60 -8.99 2.68
CA GLU A 28 -1.89 -10.20 1.90
C GLU A 28 -2.93 -9.92 0.81
N SER A 29 -4.02 -9.25 1.18
CA SER A 29 -5.07 -8.86 0.25
C SER A 29 -4.53 -7.93 -0.85
N PHE A 30 -3.68 -6.97 -0.48
CA PHE A 30 -3.01 -6.08 -1.44
C PHE A 30 -2.09 -6.85 -2.40
N ASN A 31 -1.20 -7.69 -1.86
CA ASN A 31 -0.24 -8.47 -2.65
C ASN A 31 -0.93 -9.46 -3.59
N GLY A 32 -2.03 -10.08 -3.14
CA GLY A 32 -2.87 -10.92 -3.99
C GLY A 32 -3.44 -10.14 -5.18
N ARG A 33 -3.92 -8.91 -4.93
CA ARG A 33 -4.45 -8.03 -5.98
C ARG A 33 -3.38 -7.61 -6.97
N LEU A 34 -2.21 -7.16 -6.49
CA LEU A 34 -1.07 -6.80 -7.34
C LEU A 34 -0.66 -7.97 -8.24
N ARG A 35 -0.60 -9.19 -7.68
CA ARG A 35 -0.27 -10.39 -8.45
C ARG A 35 -1.30 -10.64 -9.56
N GLN A 36 -2.58 -10.65 -9.22
CA GLN A 36 -3.65 -10.97 -10.16
C GLN A 36 -3.81 -9.89 -11.23
N GLU A 37 -3.83 -8.61 -10.85
CA GLU A 37 -4.19 -7.52 -11.76
C GLU A 37 -2.99 -6.93 -12.51
N CYS A 38 -1.75 -7.10 -12.01
CA CYS A 38 -0.55 -6.55 -12.64
C CYS A 38 0.40 -7.64 -13.10
N LEU A 39 0.88 -8.48 -12.17
CA LEU A 39 2.02 -9.36 -12.47
C LEU A 39 1.64 -10.52 -13.39
N ASN A 40 0.44 -11.06 -13.25
CA ASN A 40 -0.04 -12.16 -14.09
C ASN A 40 -0.52 -11.68 -15.47
N GLU A 41 -1.01 -10.45 -15.58
CA GLU A 41 -1.55 -9.87 -16.82
C GLU A 41 -0.45 -9.33 -17.75
N ASN A 42 0.80 -9.25 -17.29
CA ASN A 42 1.89 -8.61 -18.02
C ASN A 42 3.07 -9.54 -18.20
N TRP A 43 3.60 -9.60 -19.43
CA TRP A 43 4.94 -10.10 -19.66
C TRP A 43 5.96 -8.99 -19.48
N PHE A 44 7.07 -9.27 -18.80
CA PHE A 44 8.13 -8.30 -18.56
C PHE A 44 9.33 -8.58 -19.47
N MET A 45 9.65 -7.62 -20.34
CA MET A 45 10.74 -7.76 -21.31
C MET A 45 12.08 -7.26 -20.76
N SER A 46 12.04 -6.41 -19.74
CA SER A 46 13.20 -5.87 -19.04
C SER A 46 12.82 -5.36 -17.65
N LEU A 47 13.82 -5.00 -16.84
CA LEU A 47 13.57 -4.33 -15.56
C LEU A 47 12.93 -2.95 -15.73
N GLU A 48 13.27 -2.23 -16.81
CA GLU A 48 12.67 -0.92 -17.09
C GLU A 48 11.19 -1.07 -17.45
N ASP A 49 10.86 -2.02 -18.32
CA ASP A 49 9.47 -2.35 -18.67
C ASP A 49 8.66 -2.78 -17.43
N ALA A 50 9.25 -3.58 -16.55
CA ALA A 50 8.62 -3.96 -15.28
C ALA A 50 8.35 -2.75 -14.38
N ARG A 51 9.32 -1.83 -14.23
CA ARG A 51 9.12 -0.59 -13.45
C ARG A 51 8.00 0.26 -14.01
N CYS A 52 7.97 0.47 -15.34
CA CYS A 52 6.91 1.25 -15.98
C CYS A 52 5.53 0.65 -15.76
N LYS A 53 5.37 -0.66 -15.96
CA LYS A 53 4.09 -1.38 -15.79
C LYS A 53 3.61 -1.37 -14.34
N ILE A 54 4.51 -1.67 -13.40
CA ILE A 54 4.18 -1.68 -11.97
C ILE A 54 3.81 -0.27 -11.50
N GLU A 55 4.51 0.76 -11.97
CA GLU A 55 4.21 2.15 -11.61
C GLU A 55 2.87 2.60 -12.18
N ALA A 56 2.57 2.27 -13.44
CA ALA A 56 1.27 2.54 -14.04
C ALA A 56 0.14 1.87 -13.24
N TRP A 57 0.33 0.62 -12.82
CA TRP A 57 -0.63 -0.09 -11.97
C TRP A 57 -0.76 0.57 -10.59
N ARG A 58 0.33 0.98 -9.96
CA ARG A 58 0.33 1.69 -8.66
C ARG A 58 -0.46 2.99 -8.71
N ILE A 59 -0.25 3.78 -9.76
CA ILE A 59 -0.98 5.04 -10.00
C ILE A 59 -2.47 4.74 -10.17
N TYR A 60 -2.83 3.78 -11.01
CA TYR A 60 -4.22 3.37 -11.21
C TYR A 60 -4.88 2.92 -9.89
N TYR A 61 -4.23 2.02 -9.15
CA TYR A 61 -4.75 1.49 -7.89
C TYR A 61 -5.00 2.61 -6.86
N ASN A 62 -4.06 3.55 -6.71
CA ASN A 62 -4.17 4.59 -5.70
C ASN A 62 -5.12 5.73 -6.09
N GLN A 63 -5.15 6.11 -7.37
CA GLN A 63 -5.82 7.34 -7.82
C GLN A 63 -7.14 7.12 -8.53
N ARG A 64 -7.43 5.90 -9.02
CA ARG A 64 -8.58 5.65 -9.91
C ARG A 64 -9.46 4.49 -9.49
N ARG A 65 -8.92 3.54 -8.73
CA ARG A 65 -9.65 2.32 -8.33
C ARG A 65 -10.46 2.61 -7.07
N PRO A 66 -11.81 2.56 -7.10
CA PRO A 66 -12.61 2.70 -5.90
C PRO A 66 -12.61 1.41 -5.07
N HIS A 67 -12.62 1.55 -3.74
CA HIS A 67 -12.62 0.42 -2.81
C HIS A 67 -13.88 0.42 -1.94
N SER A 68 -14.65 -0.67 -1.97
CA SER A 68 -15.85 -0.81 -1.13
C SER A 68 -15.56 -0.64 0.36
N ALA A 69 -14.42 -1.16 0.84
CA ALA A 69 -13.95 -0.99 2.21
C ALA A 69 -13.66 0.48 2.59
N LEU A 70 -13.45 1.36 1.59
CA LEU A 70 -13.24 2.79 1.75
C LEU A 70 -14.49 3.60 1.39
N GLY A 71 -15.68 2.99 1.39
CA GLY A 71 -16.92 3.67 1.00
C GLY A 71 -16.93 4.10 -0.47
N TRP A 72 -16.32 3.30 -1.34
CA TRP A 72 -16.14 3.55 -2.78
C TRP A 72 -15.23 4.73 -3.14
N MET A 73 -14.45 5.23 -2.19
CA MET A 73 -13.35 6.15 -2.47
C MET A 73 -12.11 5.40 -2.98
N THR A 74 -11.27 6.11 -3.70
CA THR A 74 -9.90 5.68 -4.02
C THR A 74 -9.01 5.78 -2.78
N PRO A 75 -7.89 5.03 -2.72
CA PRO A 75 -6.94 5.15 -1.61
C PRO A 75 -6.42 6.58 -1.41
N SER A 76 -6.17 7.33 -2.49
CA SER A 76 -5.75 8.73 -2.42
C SER A 76 -6.83 9.63 -1.78
N GLU A 77 -8.08 9.53 -2.23
CA GLU A 77 -9.19 10.31 -1.65
C GLU A 77 -9.40 9.99 -0.17
N PHE A 78 -9.32 8.70 0.20
CA PHE A 78 -9.44 8.29 1.60
C PHE A 78 -8.30 8.86 2.46
N ALA A 79 -7.07 8.87 1.96
CA ALA A 79 -5.92 9.43 2.64
C ALA A 79 -6.06 10.95 2.83
N GLU A 80 -6.49 11.67 1.80
CA GLU A 80 -6.74 13.12 1.86
C GLU A 80 -7.83 13.46 2.88
N LYS A 81 -8.95 12.74 2.87
CA LYS A 81 -10.03 12.90 3.85
C LYS A 81 -9.54 12.63 5.28
N SER A 82 -8.75 11.58 5.45
CA SER A 82 -8.22 11.18 6.76
C SER A 82 -7.20 12.19 7.30
N ALA A 83 -6.35 12.75 6.43
CA ALA A 83 -5.43 13.83 6.77
C ALA A 83 -6.18 15.12 7.17
N GLY A 84 -7.29 15.44 6.50
CA GLY A 84 -8.16 16.56 6.85
C GLY A 84 -8.82 16.41 8.23
N CYS A 85 -9.26 15.21 8.60
CA CYS A 85 -9.85 14.94 9.92
C CYS A 85 -8.85 14.94 11.08
N GLN A 86 -7.55 14.74 10.85
CA GLN A 86 -6.52 14.81 11.90
C GLN A 86 -6.20 16.25 12.34
N ASN A 87 -6.63 17.26 11.57
CA ASN A 87 -6.42 18.68 11.88
C ASN A 87 -7.56 19.33 12.68
N MET A 88 -8.50 18.54 13.21
CA MET A 88 -9.59 19.04 14.07
C MET A 88 -9.64 18.23 15.38
N GLN A 89 -8.61 18.35 16.20
CA GLN A 89 -8.68 18.09 17.64
C GLN A 89 -8.78 19.46 18.33
N PRO A 90 -9.91 19.82 18.98
CA PRO A 90 -9.97 21.00 19.84
C PRO A 90 -9.09 20.79 21.08
N THR A 91 -8.53 21.90 21.58
CA THR A 91 -7.81 22.05 22.86
C THR A 91 -8.49 21.39 24.06
#